data_AF-A0A529QNZ1-F1
#
_entry.id   AF-A0A529QNZ1-F1
#
_cell.length_a   1.000
_cell.length_b   1.000
_cell.length_c   1.000
_cell.angle_alpha   90.00
_cell.angle_beta   90.00
_cell.angle_gamma   90.00
#
_symmetry.space_group_name_H-M   'P 1'
#
loop_
_entity.id
_entity.type
_entity.pdbx_description
1 polymer ?
#
loop_
_entity_poly.entity_id
_entity_poly.type
_entity_poly.pdbx_seq_one_letter_code
_entity_poly.pdbx_strand_id
1 'polypeptide(L)' 'MAFFLARRLVQAVLILLGVAAITFLLLYFLPADPAVLIAGRSATPHMVAAIRHELGLDQPLVMQFLHYVGNLLHG' A
#
# COMPACT_ATOMS: atom_id res chain seq x y z
N MET A 1 -14.62 -15.70 -28.44
CA MET A 1 -14.02 -16.29 -27.23
C MET A 1 -12.98 -15.38 -26.58
N ALA A 2 -11.90 -14.96 -27.26
CA ALA A 2 -10.85 -14.12 -26.67
C ALA A 2 -11.32 -12.78 -26.08
N PHE A 3 -12.25 -12.08 -26.75
CA PHE A 3 -12.83 -10.83 -26.24
C PHE A 3 -13.62 -11.01 -24.93
N PHE A 4 -14.36 -12.12 -24.79
CA PHE A 4 -15.07 -12.45 -23.56
C PHE A 4 -14.10 -12.75 -22.41
N LEU A 5 -13.00 -13.45 -22.69
CA LEU A 5 -11.95 -13.73 -21.73
C LEU A 5 -11.24 -12.44 -21.26
N ALA A 6 -10.87 -11.57 -22.20
CA ALA A 6 -10.23 -10.30 -21.89
C ALA A 6 -11.12 -9.40 -21.02
N ARG A 7 -12.40 -9.27 -21.35
CA ARG A 7 -13.37 -8.52 -20.54
C ARG A 7 -13.47 -9.07 -19.11
N ARG A 8 -13.49 -10.39 -18.95
CA ARG A 8 -13.57 -11.03 -17.63
C ARG A 8 -12.29 -10.80 -16.81
N LEU A 9 -11.11 -10.85 -17.45
CA LEU A 9 -9.84 -10.54 -16.79
C LEU A 9 -9.78 -9.08 -16.33
N VAL A 10 -10.19 -8.14 -17.18
CA VAL A 10 -10.24 -6.71 -16.79
C VAL A 10 -11.19 -6.51 -15.61
N GLN A 11 -12.37 -7.14 -15.62
CA GLN A 11 -13.30 -7.08 -14.49
C GLN A 11 -12.70 -7.64 -13.21
N ALA A 12 -12.00 -8.78 -13.30
CA ALA A 12 -11.33 -9.37 -12.14
C ALA A 12 -10.23 -8.46 -11.59
N VAL A 13 -9.39 -7.90 -12.45
CA VAL A 13 -8.32 -6.95 -12.05
C VAL A 13 -8.93 -5.71 -11.39
N LEU A 14 -10.02 -5.15 -11.93
CA LEU A 14 -10.70 -4.01 -11.33
C LEU A 14 -11.26 -4.33 -9.95
N ILE A 15 -11.85 -5.51 -9.75
CA ILE A 15 -12.35 -5.95 -8.44
C ILE A 15 -11.17 -6.09 -7.46
N LEU A 16 -10.08 -6.74 -7.87
CA LEU A 16 -8.90 -6.90 -7.04
C LEU A 16 -8.27 -5.56 -6.66
N LEU A 17 -8.16 -4.63 -7.61
CA LEU A 17 -7.70 -3.27 -7.34
C LEU A 17 -8.64 -2.52 -6.39
N GLY A 18 -9.96 -2.69 -6.53
CA GLY A 18 -10.93 -2.12 -5.61
C GLY A 18 -10.76 -2.64 -4.18
N VAL A 19 -10.62 -3.95 -4.02
CA VAL A 19 -10.37 -4.58 -2.71
C VAL A 19 -9.03 -4.10 -2.14
N ALA A 20 -7.96 -4.10 -2.94
CA ALA A 20 -6.64 -3.62 -2.53
C ALA A 20 -6.67 -2.14 -2.10
N ALA A 21 -7.41 -1.28 -2.81
CA ALA A 21 -7.57 0.12 -2.46
C ALA A 21 -8.34 0.29 -1.15
N ILE A 22 -9.42 -0.47 -0.94
CA ILE A 22 -10.17 -0.44 0.33
C ILE A 22 -9.28 -0.89 1.48
N THR A 23 -8.58 -2.02 1.34
CA THR A 23 -7.66 -2.52 2.36
C THR A 23 -6.54 -1.52 2.66
N PHE A 24 -5.93 -0.94 1.63
CA PHE A 24 -4.90 0.07 1.78
C PHE A 24 -5.43 1.31 2.52
N LEU A 25 -6.62 1.81 2.15
CA LEU A 25 -7.23 2.94 2.85
C LEU A 25 -7.54 2.61 4.30
N LEU A 26 -8.09 1.43 4.59
CA LEU A 26 -8.34 0.99 5.97
C LEU A 26 -7.05 1.00 6.81
N LEU A 27 -5.94 0.54 6.23
CA LEU A 27 -4.64 0.56 6.89
C LEU A 27 -4.08 1.99 7.03
N TYR A 28 -4.26 2.83 6.02
CA TYR A 28 -3.83 4.22 6.04
C TYR A 28 -4.59 5.06 7.07
N PHE A 29 -5.87 4.79 7.26
CA PHE A 29 -6.71 5.46 8.26
C PHE A 29 -6.49 4.93 9.69
N LEU A 30 -5.69 3.87 9.88
CA LEU A 30 -5.33 3.46 11.24
C LEU A 30 -4.58 4.60 11.93
N PRO A 31 -4.92 4.95 13.18
CA PRO A 31 -4.25 6.02 13.91
C PRO A 31 -2.81 5.66 14.33
N ALA A 32 -2.32 4.48 13.95
CA ALA A 32 -0.98 4.01 14.27
C ALA A 32 -0.07 4.22 13.06
N ASP A 33 0.99 5.01 13.24
CA ASP A 33 2.00 5.21 12.20
C ASP A 33 2.86 3.93 12.06
N PRO A 34 2.86 3.26 10.89
CA PRO A 34 3.63 2.04 10.70
C PRO A 34 5.13 2.25 10.92
N ALA A 35 5.67 3.44 10.64
CA ALA A 35 7.07 3.73 10.93
C ALA A 35 7.34 3.75 12.44
N VAL A 36 6.41 4.25 13.26
CA VAL A 36 6.53 4.21 14.72
C VAL A 36 6.41 2.78 15.25
N LEU A 37 5.50 1.99 14.66
CA LEU A 37 5.34 0.58 15.02
C LEU A 37 6.59 -0.24 14.71
N ILE A 38 7.21 -0.01 13.54
CA ILE A 38 8.44 -0.68 13.10
C ILE A 38 9.65 -0.21 13.92
N ALA A 39 9.76 1.10 14.17
CA ALA A 39 10.87 1.67 14.93
C ALA A 39 10.86 1.25 16.42
N GLY A 40 9.67 0.93 16.97
CA GLY A 40 9.51 0.46 18.34
C GLY A 40 9.52 1.56 19.39
N ARG A 41 9.32 1.16 20.66
CA ARG A 41 9.04 2.08 21.79
C ARG A 41 10.19 3.02 22.18
N SER A 42 11.43 2.71 21.78
CA SER A 42 12.62 3.51 22.10
C SER A 42 13.12 4.34 20.93
N ALA A 43 12.32 4.47 19.86
CA ALA A 43 12.74 5.17 18.66
C ALA A 43 12.83 6.68 18.86
N THR A 44 13.96 7.26 18.45
CA THR A 44 14.07 8.71 18.36
C THR A 44 13.24 9.22 17.18
N PRO A 45 12.74 10.49 17.21
CA PRO A 45 11.99 11.06 16.09
C PRO A 45 12.77 11.01 14.76
N HIS A 46 14.09 11.13 14.83
CA HIS A 46 14.97 11.06 13.67
C HIS A 46 15.02 9.66 13.04
N MET A 47 14.95 8.60 13.86
CA MET A 47 14.92 7.22 13.38
C MET A 47 13.56 6.89 12.75
N VAL A 48 12.47 7.38 13.32
CA VAL A 48 11.12 7.26 12.72
C VAL A 48 11.06 7.97 11.37
N ALA A 49 11.63 9.17 11.25
CA ALA A 49 11.66 9.91 9.98
C ALA A 49 12.48 9.19 8.90
N ALA A 50 13.62 8.60 9.29
CA ALA A 50 14.44 7.78 8.37
C ALA A 50 13.65 6.55 7.89
N ILE A 51 13.00 5.82 8.80
CA ILE A 51 12.18 4.66 8.46
C ILE A 51 10.99 5.05 7.58
N ARG A 52 10.33 6.19 7.87
CA ARG A 52 9.26 6.71 6.99
C ARG A 52 9.74 6.92 5.57
N HIS A 53 10.93 7.52 5.41
CA HIS A 53 11.51 7.79 4.11
C HIS A 53 11.91 6.51 3.37
N GLU A 54 12.54 5.57 4.07
CA GLU A 54 12.90 4.25 3.51
C GLU A 54 11.68 3.45 3.05
N LEU A 55 10.56 3.55 3.79
CA LEU A 55 9.30 2.90 3.43
C LEU A 55 8.46 3.72 2.44
N GLY A 56 8.90 4.93 2.07
CA GLY A 56 8.17 5.83 1.16
C GLY A 56 6.84 6.34 1.72
N LEU A 57 6.66 6.33 3.05
CA LEU A 57 5.45 6.81 3.75
C LEU A 57 5.30 8.33 3.72
N ASP A 58 6.37 9.03 3.32
CA ASP A 58 6.44 10.46 3.04
C ASP A 58 5.97 10.83 1.63
N GLN A 59 5.75 9.85 0.75
CA GLN A 59 5.33 10.08 -0.64
C GLN A 59 3.82 10.33 -0.76
N PRO A 60 3.33 10.91 -1.87
CA PRO A 60 1.90 11.07 -2.12
C PRO A 60 1.14 9.74 -2.01
N LEU A 61 -0.11 9.78 -1.53
CA LEU A 61 -0.96 8.60 -1.31
C LEU A 61 -1.04 7.67 -2.54
N VAL A 62 -1.05 8.26 -3.74
CA VAL A 62 -1.07 7.52 -5.01
C VAL A 62 0.20 6.69 -5.19
N MET A 63 1.38 7.23 -4.87
CA MET A 63 2.64 6.49 -4.96
C MET A 63 2.69 5.37 -3.92
N GLN A 64 2.25 5.63 -2.69
CA GLN A 64 2.16 4.61 -1.65
C GLN A 64 1.24 3.44 -2.07
N PHE A 65 0.10 3.76 -2.70
CA PHE A 65 -0.79 2.74 -3.24
C PHE A 65 -0.16 1.95 -4.40
N LEU A 66 0.55 2.62 -5.31
CA LEU A 66 1.26 1.94 -6.41
C LEU A 66 2.36 1.01 -5.89
N HIS A 67 3.13 1.43 -4.88
CA HIS A 67 4.11 0.56 -4.21
C HIS A 67 3.43 -0.62 -3.52
N TYR A 68 2.31 -0.40 -2.82
CA TYR A 68 1.53 -1.47 -2.19
C TYR A 68 1.05 -2.50 -3.22
N VAL A 69 0.44 -2.06 -4.33
CA VAL A 69 0.01 -2.96 -5.41
C VAL A 69 1.20 -3.66 -6.05
N GLY A 70 2.31 -2.94 -6.29
CA GLY A 70 3.54 -3.51 -6.81
C GLY A 70 4.06 -4.65 -5.92
N ASN A 71 4.17 -4.42 -4.60
CA ASN A 71 4.58 -5.44 -3.65
C ASN A 71 3.61 -6.62 -3.60
N LEU A 72 2.31 -6.38 -3.75
CA LEU A 72 1.28 -7.43 -3.79
C LEU A 72 1.44 -8.36 -5.00
N LEU A 73 1.92 -7.83 -6.13
CA LEU A 73 2.16 -8.59 -7.36
C LEU A 73 3.49 -9.36 -7.33
N HIS A 74 4.43 -8.95 -6.47
CA HIS A 74 5.74 -9.59 -6.28
C HIS A 74 5.80 -10.47 -5.01
N GLY A 75 4.65 -10.71 -4.36
CA GLY A 75 4.52 -11.51 -3.14
C GLY A 75 5.05 -12.94 -3.28
#